data_AF-A0A7G9ZB17-F1
#
_entry.id   AF-A0A7G9ZB17-F1
#
_cell.length_a   1.000
_cell.length_b   1.000
_cell.length_c   1.000
_cell.angle_alpha   90.00
_cell.angle_beta   90.00
_cell.angle_gamma   90.00
#
_symmetry.space_group_name_H-M   'P 1'
#
loop_
_entity.id
_entity.type
_entity.pdbx_description
1 polymer ?
#
loop_
_entity_poly.entity_id
_entity_poly.type
_entity_poly.pdbx_seq_one_letter_code
_entity_poly.pdbx_strand_id
1 'polypeptide(L)'
;MQLKTSKTEITHIFIAWLAISIAFTIVLSRWYHQSLVSIFIISAVTVGFAFILHELAHKVVAQKYGAWSEFRMAPFMLLVAIVTAFMWGLYLRLRAQS
;
A
#
# COMPACT_ATOMS: atom_id res chain seq x y z
N MET A 1 -23.99 -14.33 1.95
CA MET A 1 -23.40 -13.84 0.69
C MET A 1 -21.99 -14.42 0.59
N GLN A 2 -21.71 -15.28 -0.39
CA GLN A 2 -20.36 -15.82 -0.57
C GLN A 2 -19.53 -14.80 -1.36
N LEU A 3 -18.52 -14.22 -0.72
CA LEU A 3 -17.57 -13.32 -1.40
C LEU A 3 -16.78 -14.13 -2.42
N LYS A 4 -16.88 -13.76 -3.70
CA LYS A 4 -16.08 -14.40 -4.75
C LYS A 4 -14.67 -13.85 -4.71
N THR A 5 -13.68 -14.68 -4.39
CA THR A 5 -12.25 -14.33 -4.36
C THR A 5 -11.48 -15.25 -5.32
N SER A 6 -10.41 -14.74 -5.91
CA SER A 6 -9.52 -15.52 -6.77
C SER A 6 -8.15 -15.72 -6.13
N LYS A 7 -7.42 -16.78 -6.52
CA LYS A 7 -6.03 -16.97 -6.12
C LYS A 7 -5.13 -15.83 -6.61
N THR A 8 -5.37 -15.35 -7.83
CA THR A 8 -4.64 -14.21 -8.42
C THR A 8 -4.83 -12.93 -7.64
N GLU A 9 -6.05 -12.71 -7.14
CA GLU A 9 -6.40 -11.54 -6.33
C GLU A 9 -5.61 -11.51 -5.02
N ILE A 10 -5.55 -12.62 -4.29
CA ILE A 10 -4.78 -12.73 -3.04
C ILE A 10 -3.30 -12.45 -3.30
N THR A 11 -2.74 -13.01 -4.38
CA THR A 11 -1.34 -12.75 -4.78
C THR A 11 -1.10 -11.27 -5.07
N HIS A 12 -2.00 -10.62 -5.82
CA HIS A 12 -1.89 -9.21 -6.14
C HIS A 12 -2.01 -8.30 -4.91
N ILE A 13 -2.93 -8.61 -3.99
CA ILE A 13 -3.08 -7.88 -2.72
C ILE A 13 -1.80 -8.01 -1.90
N PHE A 14 -1.22 -9.22 -1.82
CA PHE A 14 0.02 -9.44 -1.08
C PHE A 14 1.21 -8.67 -1.66
N ILE A 15 1.37 -8.67 -2.99
CA ILE A 15 2.42 -7.89 -3.68
C ILE A 15 2.23 -6.39 -3.44
N ALA A 16 1.00 -5.89 -3.61
CA ALA A 16 0.69 -4.47 -3.39
C ALA A 16 0.92 -4.06 -1.93
N TRP A 17 0.51 -4.90 -0.97
CA TRP A 17 0.75 -4.70 0.45
C TRP A 17 2.24 -4.57 0.77
N LEU A 18 3.07 -5.48 0.25
CA LEU A 18 4.51 -5.44 0.47
C LEU A 18 5.15 -4.19 -0.15
N ALA A 19 4.78 -3.86 -1.38
CA ALA A 19 5.30 -2.70 -2.10
C ALA A 19 4.95 -1.37 -1.40
N ILE A 20 3.71 -1.20 -0.95
CA ILE A 20 3.28 -0.02 -0.20
C ILE A 20 4.02 0.07 1.15
N SER A 21 4.18 -1.05 1.85
CA SER A 21 4.90 -1.12 3.12
C SER A 21 6.36 -0.66 2.97
N ILE A 22 7.04 -1.12 1.91
CA ILE A 22 8.41 -0.70 1.60
C ILE A 22 8.46 0.80 1.24
N ALA A 23 7.54 1.28 0.40
CA ALA A 23 7.49 2.68 0.00
C ALA A 23 7.34 3.62 1.22
N PHE A 24 6.42 3.30 2.13
CA PHE A 24 6.22 4.08 3.36
C PHE A 24 7.40 3.96 4.33
N THR A 25 8.08 2.82 4.38
CA THR A 25 9.29 2.68 5.19
C THR A 25 10.38 3.65 4.76
N ILE A 26 10.59 3.80 3.45
CA ILE A 26 11.59 4.73 2.89
C ILE A 26 11.23 6.18 3.21
N VAL A 27 9.94 6.52 3.19
CA VAL A 27 9.47 7.86 3.51
C VAL A 27 9.57 8.15 5.00
N LEU A 28 9.09 7.24 5.86
CA LEU A 28 9.03 7.42 7.32
C LEU A 28 10.40 7.32 8.00
N SER A 29 11.33 6.52 7.48
CA SER A 29 12.71 6.44 7.98
C SER A 29 13.50 7.75 7.93
N ARG A 30 12.97 8.77 7.25
CA ARG A 30 13.54 10.12 7.26
C ARG A 30 13.12 10.98 8.44
N TRP A 31 11.96 10.72 9.04
CA TRP A 31 11.47 11.49 10.18
C TRP A 31 11.70 10.80 11.52
N TYR A 32 11.77 9.46 11.52
CA TYR A 32 11.94 8.67 12.72
C TYR A 32 13.36 8.10 12.80
N HIS A 33 14.07 8.39 13.89
CA HIS A 33 15.36 7.78 14.23
C HIS A 33 15.17 6.38 14.84
N GLN A 34 14.49 5.49 14.13
CA GLN A 34 14.26 4.10 14.52
C GLN A 34 14.90 3.15 13.51
N SER A 35 15.05 1.89 13.88
CA SER A 35 15.56 0.88 12.94
C SER A 35 14.64 0.74 11.73
N LEU A 36 15.21 0.50 10.54
CA LEU A 36 14.43 0.28 9.31
C LEU A 36 13.42 -0.87 9.47
N VAL A 37 13.80 -1.91 10.22
CA VAL A 37 12.94 -3.06 10.52
C VAL A 37 11.72 -2.63 11.34
N SER A 38 11.92 -1.82 12.39
CA SER A 38 10.83 -1.29 13.21
C SER A 38 9.86 -0.46 12.38
N ILE A 39 10.37 0.44 11.55
CA ILE A 39 9.55 1.31 10.68
C ILE A 39 8.82 0.48 9.62
N PHE A 40 9.46 -0.56 9.08
CA PHE A 40 8.82 -1.49 8.16
C PHE A 40 7.66 -2.22 8.80
N ILE A 41 7.84 -2.77 10.01
CA ILE A 41 6.76 -3.44 10.73
C ILE A 41 5.61 -2.48 10.99
N ILE A 42 5.90 -1.26 11.46
CA ILE A 42 4.87 -0.23 11.70
C ILE A 42 4.14 0.09 10.39
N SER A 43 4.84 0.30 9.29
CA SER A 43 4.26 0.61 7.98
C SER A 43 3.40 -0.53 7.45
N ALA A 44 3.89 -1.76 7.58
CA ALA A 44 3.20 -2.97 7.14
C ALA A 44 1.92 -3.24 7.94
N VAL A 45 1.96 -3.00 9.26
CA VAL A 45 0.80 -3.18 10.14
C VAL A 45 -0.21 -2.04 9.98
N THR A 46 0.24 -0.80 9.82
CA THR A 46 -0.67 0.35 9.75
C THR A 46 -1.17 0.58 8.33
N VAL A 47 -0.29 1.06 7.46
CA VAL A 47 -0.61 1.41 6.07
C VAL A 47 -0.99 0.17 5.26
N GLY A 48 -0.26 -0.92 5.47
CA GLY A 48 -0.54 -2.18 4.79
C GLY A 48 -1.93 -2.73 5.12
N PHE A 49 -2.32 -2.82 6.40
CA PHE A 49 -3.68 -3.27 6.73
C PHE A 49 -4.74 -2.26 6.30
N ALA A 50 -4.48 -0.95 6.42
CA ALA A 50 -5.40 0.07 5.93
C ALA A 50 -5.68 -0.10 4.43
N PHE A 51 -4.65 -0.40 3.63
CA PHE A 51 -4.79 -0.72 2.21
C PHE A 51 -5.65 -1.98 1.98
N ILE A 52 -5.37 -3.08 2.69
CA ILE A 52 -6.16 -4.32 2.56
C ILE A 52 -7.64 -4.06 2.89
N LEU A 53 -7.91 -3.34 3.98
CA LEU A 53 -9.27 -3.01 4.39
C LEU A 53 -9.96 -2.08 3.39
N HIS A 54 -9.24 -1.12 2.82
CA HIS A 54 -9.75 -0.20 1.79
C HIS A 54 -10.22 -0.96 0.54
N GLU A 55 -9.38 -1.84 0.02
CA GLU A 55 -9.71 -2.64 -1.17
C GLU A 55 -10.82 -3.66 -0.89
N LEU A 56 -10.81 -4.28 0.30
CA LEU A 56 -11.89 -5.17 0.71
C LEU A 56 -13.22 -4.43 0.85
N ALA A 57 -13.22 -3.20 1.36
CA ALA A 57 -14.43 -2.39 1.48
C ALA A 57 -15.02 -2.08 0.10
N HIS A 58 -14.21 -1.66 -0.87
CA HIS A 58 -14.66 -1.44 -2.25
C HIS A 58 -15.30 -2.70 -2.84
N LYS A 59 -14.65 -3.84 -2.64
CA LYS A 59 -15.16 -5.12 -3.10
C LYS A 59 -16.47 -5.53 -2.43
N VAL A 60 -16.54 -5.44 -1.11
CA VAL A 60 -17.73 -5.80 -0.32
C VAL A 60 -18.92 -4.93 -0.75
N VAL A 61 -18.70 -3.63 -0.92
CA VAL A 61 -19.72 -2.71 -1.41
C VAL A 61 -20.16 -3.10 -2.83
N ALA A 62 -19.23 -3.25 -3.78
CA ALA A 62 -19.57 -3.61 -5.16
C ALA A 62 -20.35 -4.93 -5.25
N GLN A 63 -19.89 -5.97 -4.54
CA GLN A 63 -20.56 -7.28 -4.53
C GLN A 63 -21.92 -7.22 -3.84
N LYS A 64 -22.10 -6.35 -2.82
CA LYS A 64 -23.39 -6.16 -2.14
C LYS A 64 -24.44 -5.53 -3.05
N TYR A 65 -24.01 -4.68 -3.99
CA TYR A 65 -24.88 -4.08 -5.01
C TYR A 65 -25.01 -4.94 -6.28
N GLY A 66 -24.55 -6.20 -6.26
CA GLY A 66 -24.68 -7.12 -7.39
C GLY A 66 -23.64 -6.93 -8.51
N ALA A 67 -22.68 -6.02 -8.34
CA ALA A 67 -21.59 -5.83 -9.29
C ALA A 67 -20.47 -6.85 -9.07
N TRP A 68 -19.81 -7.28 -10.15
CA TRP A 68 -18.61 -8.08 -10.06
C TRP A 68 -17.40 -7.19 -9.80
N SER A 69 -16.63 -7.49 -8.75
CA SER A 69 -15.40 -6.80 -8.38
C SER A 69 -14.35 -7.83 -7.99
N GLU A 70 -13.23 -7.83 -8.71
CA GLU A 70 -12.02 -8.61 -8.46
C GLU A 70 -10.86 -7.60 -8.37
N PHE A 71 -10.15 -7.59 -7.24
CA PHE A 71 -8.96 -6.75 -7.14
C PHE A 71 -7.90 -7.25 -8.13
N ARG A 72 -7.43 -6.34 -8.98
CA ARG A 72 -6.28 -6.55 -9.85
C ARG A 72 -5.31 -5.42 -9.60
N MET A 73 -4.09 -5.78 -9.19
CA MET A 73 -3.04 -4.77 -9.08
C MET A 73 -2.83 -4.13 -10.46
N ALA A 74 -2.78 -2.81 -10.48
CA ALA A 74 -2.31 -2.07 -11.64
C ALA A 74 -0.81 -1.80 -11.42
N PRO A 75 0.11 -2.54 -12.08
CA PRO A 75 1.55 -2.41 -11.85
C PRO A 75 2.04 -0.99 -12.12
N PHE A 76 1.41 -0.31 -13.09
CA PHE A 76 1.65 1.09 -13.39
C PHE A 76 1.33 2.01 -12.21
N MET A 77 0.15 1.85 -11.58
CA MET A 77 -0.22 2.65 -10.41
C MET A 77 0.66 2.35 -9.20
N LEU A 78 1.08 1.09 -9.04
CA LEU A 78 2.02 0.71 -7.99
C LEU A 78 3.40 1.35 -8.21
N LEU A 79 3.88 1.37 -9.46
CA LEU A 79 5.11 2.07 -9.85
C LEU A 79 4.99 3.57 -9.58
N VAL A 80 3.86 4.19 -9.97
CA VAL A 80 3.59 5.60 -9.70
C VAL A 80 3.61 5.88 -8.19
N ALA A 81 3.01 5.02 -7.36
CA ALA A 81 3.04 5.16 -5.90
C ALA A 81 4.46 5.09 -5.33
N ILE A 82 5.29 4.17 -5.81
CA ILE A 82 6.69 4.05 -5.39
C ILE A 82 7.51 5.26 -5.84
N VAL A 83 7.36 5.69 -7.10
CA VAL A 83 8.09 6.83 -7.67
C VAL A 83 7.70 8.12 -6.95
N THR A 84 6.41 8.35 -6.72
CA THR A 84 5.93 9.53 -5.99
C THR A 84 6.40 9.52 -4.53
N ALA A 85 6.38 8.37 -3.85
CA ALA A 85 6.95 8.23 -2.50
C ALA A 85 8.44 8.60 -2.48
N PHE A 86 9.21 8.15 -3.47
CA PHE A 86 10.64 8.47 -3.58
C PHE A 86 10.88 9.96 -3.86
N MET A 87 10.13 10.54 -4.82
CA MET A 87 10.22 11.96 -5.17
C MET A 87 9.85 12.86 -4.00
N TRP A 88 8.74 12.57 -3.32
CA TRP A 88 8.30 13.33 -2.15
C TRP A 88 9.30 13.21 -1.00
N GLY A 89 9.82 12.00 -0.75
CA GLY A 89 10.87 11.78 0.24
C GLY A 89 12.17 12.54 -0.06
N LEU A 90 12.55 12.68 -1.34
CA LEU A 90 13.71 13.49 -1.75
C LEU A 90 13.43 14.98 -1.59
N TYR A 91 12.28 15.47 -2.04
CA TYR A 91 11.87 16.87 -1.90
C TYR A 91 11.91 17.32 -0.43
N LEU A 92 11.37 16.51 0.47
CA LEU A 92 11.37 16.79 1.91
C LEU A 92 12.79 16.82 2.50
N ARG A 93 13.70 15.97 2.00
CA ARG A 93 15.12 16.00 2.42
C ARG A 93 15.79 17.32 2.08
N LEU A 94 15.53 17.85 0.88
CA LEU A 94 16.13 19.11 0.43
C LEU A 94 15.65 20.29 1.28
N ARG A 95 14.41 20.26 1.76
CA ARG A 95 13.84 21.30 2.64
C ARG A 95 14.32 21.21 4.09
N ALA A 96 14.73 20.04 4.56
CA ALA A 96 15.21 19.86 5.94
C ALA A 96 16.67 20.33 6.12
N GLN A 97 17.38 20.65 5.03
CA GLN A 97 18.77 21.10 5.03
C GLN A 97 18.93 22.62 4.77
N SER A 98 17.83 23.35 4.59
CA SER A 98 17.76 24.81 4.41
C SER A 98 17.23 25.49 5.66
#